data_AF-A0A7S4ID15-F1
#
_entry.id   AF-A0A7S4ID15-F1
#
_cell.length_a   1.000
_cell.length_b   1.000
_cell.length_c   1.000
_cell.angle_alpha   90.00
_cell.angle_beta   90.00
_cell.angle_gamma   90.00
#
_symmetry.space_group_name_H-M   'P 1'
#
loop_
_entity.id
_entity.type
_entity.pdbx_description
1 polymer ?
#
loop_
_entity_poly.entity_id
_entity_poly.type
_entity_poly.pdbx_seq_one_letter_code
_entity_poly.pdbx_strand_id
1 'polypeptide(L)'
;MGMMVMEMFEGQPPYMDEPSTMRALFLIVSKGRPPYKDEAAMSDDIKDFIAKCTMMNPNDRPSTAELLDHPFLTKACEFSDLQPLVAKAKEESKKVFEDDDEEDYGGYY
;
A
#
# COMPACT_ATOMS: atom_id res chain seq x y z
N MET A 1 1.55 1.56 -10.46
CA MET A 1 0.65 2.41 -9.64
C MET A 1 -0.38 1.59 -8.88
N GLY A 2 -1.22 0.79 -9.53
CA GLY A 2 -2.33 0.09 -8.85
C GLY A 2 -1.95 -0.75 -7.63
N MET A 3 -0.82 -1.49 -7.70
CA MET A 3 -0.35 -2.27 -6.54
C MET A 3 0.09 -1.40 -5.35
N MET A 4 0.69 -0.23 -5.60
CA MET A 4 1.06 0.70 -4.52
C MET A 4 -0.18 1.27 -3.83
N VAL A 5 -1.24 1.58 -4.59
CA VAL A 5 -2.49 2.10 -4.01
C VAL A 5 -3.19 1.03 -3.18
N MET A 6 -3.17 -0.22 -3.64
CA MET A 6 -3.61 -1.36 -2.86
C MET A 6 -2.80 -1.51 -1.56
N GLU A 7 -1.47 -1.44 -1.64
CA GLU A 7 -0.59 -1.53 -0.46
C GLU A 7 -0.83 -0.37 0.52
N MET A 8 -1.04 0.86 0.05
CA MET A 8 -1.41 1.99 0.90
C MET A 8 -2.74 1.78 1.63
N PHE A 9 -3.66 1.04 1.02
CA PHE A 9 -4.96 0.72 1.64
C PHE A 9 -4.84 -0.44 2.65
N GLU A 10 -4.11 -1.50 2.31
CA GLU A 10 -3.99 -2.70 3.14
C GLU A 10 -2.82 -2.66 4.14
N GLY A 11 -1.94 -1.67 4.03
CA GLY A 11 -0.74 -1.47 4.86
C GLY A 11 0.43 -2.42 4.54
N GLN A 12 0.25 -3.35 3.61
CA GLN A 12 1.26 -4.32 3.22
C GLN A 12 1.09 -4.74 1.74
N PRO A 13 2.17 -5.12 1.05
CA PRO A 13 2.10 -5.67 -0.29
C PRO A 13 1.38 -7.03 -0.29
N PRO A 14 0.76 -7.43 -1.41
CA PRO A 14 0.10 -8.71 -1.51
C PRO A 14 1.10 -9.85 -1.26
N TYR A 15 0.65 -10.89 -0.56
CA TYR A 15 1.45 -12.06 -0.23
C TYR A 15 2.68 -11.79 0.67
N MET A 16 2.72 -10.67 1.40
CA MET A 16 3.80 -10.38 2.37
C MET A 16 3.89 -11.46 3.47
N ASP A 17 2.75 -12.01 3.87
CA ASP A 17 2.66 -13.06 4.89
C ASP A 17 3.11 -14.45 4.38
N GLU A 18 3.49 -14.60 3.09
CA GLU A 18 3.90 -15.89 2.56
C GLU A 18 5.29 -16.30 3.08
N PRO A 19 5.51 -17.59 3.42
CA PRO A 19 6.75 -18.04 4.05
C PRO A 19 8.04 -17.83 3.24
N SER A 20 7.92 -17.61 1.92
CA SER A 20 9.07 -17.36 1.05
C SER A 20 8.69 -16.51 -0.16
N THR A 21 9.66 -15.72 -0.65
CA THR A 21 9.52 -14.93 -1.89
C THR A 21 9.14 -15.81 -3.09
N MET A 22 9.69 -17.02 -3.18
CA MET A 22 9.35 -18.00 -4.24
C MET A 22 7.86 -18.36 -4.21
N ARG A 23 7.28 -18.53 -3.03
CA ARG A 23 5.85 -18.84 -2.88
C ARG A 23 4.98 -17.66 -3.31
N ALA A 24 5.33 -16.44 -2.88
CA ALA A 24 4.64 -15.23 -3.30
C ALA A 24 4.68 -15.06 -4.84
N LEU A 25 5.85 -15.21 -5.46
CA LEU A 25 6.01 -15.16 -6.92
C LEU A 25 5.15 -16.21 -7.63
N PHE A 26 5.14 -17.45 -7.12
CA PHE A 26 4.29 -18.51 -7.67
C PHE A 26 2.80 -18.15 -7.61
N LEU A 27 2.33 -17.59 -6.49
CA LEU A 27 0.94 -17.17 -6.33
C LEU A 27 0.56 -16.01 -7.26
N ILE A 28 1.45 -15.04 -7.45
CA ILE A 28 1.26 -13.94 -8.40
C ILE A 28 1.08 -14.48 -9.82
N VAL A 29 1.93 -15.41 -10.26
CA VAL A 29 1.86 -15.96 -11.62
C VAL A 29 0.64 -16.87 -11.80
N SER A 30 0.29 -17.67 -10.78
CA SER A 30 -0.76 -18.69 -10.90
C SER A 30 -2.17 -18.21 -10.58
N LYS A 31 -2.31 -17.26 -9.64
CA LYS A 31 -3.60 -16.75 -9.14
C LYS A 31 -3.79 -15.25 -9.36
N GLY A 32 -2.74 -14.53 -9.74
CA GLY A 32 -2.79 -13.08 -9.89
C GLY A 32 -2.82 -12.38 -8.54
N ARG A 33 -3.74 -11.42 -8.40
CA ARG A 33 -3.90 -10.62 -7.18
C ARG A 33 -4.87 -11.30 -6.22
N PRO A 34 -4.62 -11.30 -4.89
CA PRO A 34 -5.62 -11.78 -3.94
C PRO A 34 -6.88 -10.87 -3.94
N PRO A 35 -8.02 -11.37 -3.43
CA PRO A 35 -9.14 -10.51 -3.09
C PRO A 35 -8.74 -9.52 -1.99
N TYR A 36 -9.43 -8.37 -1.95
CA TYR A 36 -9.19 -7.36 -0.92
C TYR A 36 -9.54 -7.91 0.47
N LYS A 37 -8.74 -7.57 1.49
CA LYS A 37 -9.02 -7.99 2.88
C LYS A 37 -10.30 -7.35 3.42
N ASP A 38 -10.52 -6.07 3.14
CA ASP A 38 -11.72 -5.31 3.51
C ASP A 38 -12.29 -4.55 2.31
N GLU A 39 -12.99 -5.27 1.45
CA GLU A 39 -13.60 -4.70 0.25
C GLU A 39 -14.74 -3.72 0.58
N ALA A 40 -15.36 -3.83 1.76
CA ALA A 40 -16.47 -2.97 2.17
C ALA A 40 -15.98 -1.57 2.57
N ALA A 41 -14.78 -1.45 3.12
CA ALA A 41 -14.15 -0.17 3.44
C ALA A 41 -13.60 0.58 2.22
N MET A 42 -13.50 -0.07 1.05
CA MET A 42 -13.05 0.57 -0.19
C MET A 42 -14.21 1.22 -0.95
N SER A 43 -14.03 2.48 -1.36
CA SER A 43 -14.95 3.13 -2.29
C SER A 43 -14.88 2.51 -3.68
N ASP A 44 -15.95 2.64 -4.47
CA ASP A 44 -15.97 2.11 -5.83
C ASP A 44 -14.94 2.81 -6.74
N ASP A 45 -14.64 4.09 -6.49
CA ASP A 45 -13.64 4.83 -7.27
C ASP A 45 -12.22 4.30 -7.09
N ILE A 46 -11.82 3.93 -5.86
CA ILE A 46 -10.48 3.35 -5.63
C ILE A 46 -10.39 1.94 -6.21
N LYS A 47 -11.48 1.15 -6.13
CA LYS A 47 -11.56 -0.18 -6.75
C LYS A 47 -11.39 -0.08 -8.27
N ASP A 48 -12.11 0.82 -8.92
CA ASP A 48 -12.04 1.05 -10.37
C ASP A 48 -10.66 1.58 -10.79
N PHE A 49 -10.09 2.51 -10.02
CA PHE A 49 -8.75 3.03 -10.29
C PHE A 49 -7.67 1.94 -10.23
N ILE A 50 -7.70 1.08 -9.20
CA ILE A 50 -6.76 -0.04 -9.08
C ILE A 50 -6.97 -1.01 -10.23
N ALA A 51 -8.21 -1.38 -10.56
CA ALA A 51 -8.53 -2.29 -11.66
C ALA A 51 -7.96 -1.81 -13.00
N LYS A 52 -8.17 -0.52 -13.32
CA LYS A 52 -7.58 0.12 -14.52
C LYS A 52 -6.06 0.09 -14.50
N CYS A 53 -5.44 0.39 -13.37
CA CYS A 53 -3.98 0.34 -13.24
C CYS A 53 -3.39 -1.07 -13.37
N THR A 54 -4.16 -2.11 -13.04
CA THR A 54 -3.71 -3.51 -13.03
C THR A 54 -4.31 -4.35 -14.15
N MET A 55 -4.79 -3.73 -15.24
CA MET A 55 -5.24 -4.47 -16.42
C MET A 55 -4.13 -5.38 -16.95
N MET A 56 -4.49 -6.65 -17.20
CA MET A 56 -3.56 -7.71 -17.57
C MET A 56 -3.02 -7.50 -18.99
N ASN A 57 -3.88 -7.09 -19.93
CA ASN A 57 -3.47 -6.66 -21.25
C ASN A 57 -2.91 -5.22 -21.16
N PRO A 58 -1.64 -4.98 -21.51
CA PRO A 58 -1.06 -3.65 -21.47
C PRO A 58 -1.73 -2.65 -22.41
N ASN A 59 -2.34 -3.13 -23.51
CA ASN A 59 -3.00 -2.26 -24.49
C ASN A 59 -4.35 -1.74 -23.99
N ASP A 60 -5.00 -2.44 -23.07
CA ASP A 60 -6.26 -2.00 -22.48
C ASP A 60 -6.02 -1.04 -21.31
N ARG A 61 -4.80 -1.04 -20.76
CA ARG A 61 -4.42 -0.22 -19.62
C ARG A 61 -4.42 1.26 -20.02
N PRO A 62 -5.21 2.12 -19.33
CA PRO A 62 -5.19 3.55 -19.60
C PRO A 62 -3.80 4.15 -19.36
N SER A 63 -3.46 5.13 -20.18
CA SER A 63 -2.26 5.94 -20.03
C SER A 63 -2.31 6.77 -18.75
N THR A 64 -1.15 7.26 -18.31
CA THR A 64 -1.09 8.17 -17.15
C THR A 64 -1.94 9.41 -17.34
N ALA A 65 -2.01 9.96 -18.55
CA ALA A 65 -2.84 11.13 -18.86
C ALA A 65 -4.33 10.82 -18.61
N GLU A 66 -4.83 9.67 -19.07
CA GLU A 66 -6.21 9.25 -18.83
C GLU A 66 -6.50 8.92 -17.36
N LEU A 67 -5.50 8.41 -16.63
CA LEU A 67 -5.63 8.10 -15.21
C LEU A 67 -5.65 9.37 -14.33
N LEU A 68 -5.02 10.46 -14.75
CA LEU A 68 -5.03 11.73 -14.00
C LEU A 68 -6.44 12.31 -13.88
N ASP A 69 -7.28 12.09 -14.89
CA ASP A 69 -8.68 12.54 -14.91
C ASP A 69 -9.64 11.57 -14.19
N HIS A 70 -9.11 10.50 -13.57
CA HIS A 70 -9.94 9.51 -12.89
C HIS A 70 -10.64 10.10 -11.66
N PRO A 71 -11.93 9.77 -11.39
CA PRO A 71 -12.68 10.28 -10.23
C PRO A 71 -12.03 10.06 -8.87
N PHE A 72 -11.15 9.06 -8.76
CA PHE A 72 -10.34 8.82 -7.56
C PHE A 72 -9.32 9.93 -7.32
N LEU A 73 -8.59 10.36 -8.36
CA LEU A 73 -7.54 11.37 -8.23
C LEU A 73 -8.09 12.79 -8.18
N THR A 74 -9.28 13.04 -8.72
CA THR A 74 -9.96 14.34 -8.59
C THR A 74 -10.43 14.63 -7.16
N LYS A 75 -10.44 13.61 -6.30
CA LYS A 75 -10.75 13.71 -4.86
C LYS A 75 -9.50 13.80 -3.98
N ALA A 76 -8.33 14.02 -4.57
CA ALA A 76 -7.08 14.16 -3.82
C ALA A 76 -7.17 15.30 -2.80
N CYS A 77 -6.60 15.07 -1.62
CA CYS A 77 -6.43 16.10 -0.60
C CYS A 77 -5.34 17.09 -0.99
N GLU A 78 -5.30 18.24 -0.32
CA GLU A 78 -4.26 19.22 -0.53
C GLU A 78 -2.94 18.72 0.09
N PHE A 79 -1.81 19.15 -0.47
CA PHE A 79 -0.51 18.73 0.06
C PHE A 79 -0.32 19.09 1.54
N SER A 80 -0.95 20.18 2.01
CA SER A 80 -0.96 20.58 3.42
C SER A 80 -1.55 19.51 4.34
N ASP A 81 -2.51 18.72 3.87
CA ASP A 81 -3.18 17.68 4.66
C ASP A 81 -2.24 16.50 4.97
N LEU A 82 -1.17 16.34 4.17
CA LEU A 82 -0.15 15.30 4.39
C LEU A 82 0.87 15.68 5.45
N GLN A 83 1.12 16.98 5.69
CA GLN A 83 2.13 17.45 6.65
C GLN A 83 1.98 16.86 8.06
N PRO A 84 0.79 16.85 8.69
CA PRO A 84 0.63 16.24 10.02
C PRO A 84 0.88 14.73 10.01
N LEU A 85 0.51 14.03 8.93
CA LEU A 85 0.73 12.59 8.80
C LEU A 85 2.23 12.26 8.72
N VAL A 86 2.99 13.04 7.94
CA VAL A 86 4.45 12.89 7.83
C VAL A 86 5.14 13.20 9.15
N ALA A 87 4.71 14.24 9.87
CA ALA A 87 5.27 14.57 11.18
C ALA A 87 5.03 13.45 12.19
N LYS A 88 3.82 12.91 12.23
CA LYS A 88 3.46 11.76 13.08
C LYS A 88 4.30 10.52 12.75
N ALA A 89 4.41 10.15 11.48
CA ALA A 89 5.21 9.00 11.05
C ALA A 89 6.70 9.13 11.44
N LYS A 90 7.27 10.35 11.36
CA LYS A 90 8.64 10.62 11.81
C LYS A 90 8.80 10.43 13.31
N GLU A 91 7.85 10.91 14.10
CA GLU A 91 7.87 10.76 15.56
C GLU A 91 7.77 9.28 15.96
N GLU A 92 6.85 8.53 15.34
CA GLU A 92 6.70 7.10 15.55
C GLU A 92 7.98 6.34 15.20
N SER A 93 8.62 6.67 14.07
CA SER A 93 9.90 6.04 13.71
C SER A 93 11.00 6.31 14.72
N LYS A 94 11.05 7.52 15.30
CA LYS A 94 12.05 7.90 16.31
C LYS A 94 11.87 7.13 17.61
N LYS A 95 10.62 6.91 18.04
CA LYS A 95 10.30 6.11 19.23
C LYS A 95 10.77 4.68 19.10
N VAL A 96 10.57 4.04 17.94
CA VAL A 96 11.05 2.67 17.70
C VAL A 96 12.57 2.55 17.88
N PHE A 97 13.34 3.53 17.39
CA PHE A 97 14.79 3.53 17.58
C PHE A 97 15.22 3.83 19.03
N GLU A 98 14.46 4.68 19.75
CA GLU A 98 14.74 4.99 21.16
C GLU A 98 14.37 3.83 22.09
N ASP A 99 13.29 3.09 21.78
CA ASP A 99 12.87 1.89 22.52
C ASP A 99 13.87 0.72 22.31
N ASP A 100 14.45 0.55 21.11
CA ASP A 100 15.48 -0.48 20.83
C ASP A 100 16.80 -0.21 21.59
N ASP A 101 17.15 1.05 21.86
CA ASP A 101 18.36 1.43 22.60
C ASP A 101 18.20 1.33 24.15
N GLU A 102 16.96 1.25 24.66
CA GLU A 102 16.66 1.23 26.11
C GLU A 102 16.57 -0.20 26.72
N GLU A 103 16.50 -1.25 25.90
CA GLU A 103 16.37 -2.65 26.36
C GLU A 103 17.69 -3.37 26.72
N ASP A 104 18.89 -2.77 26.57
CA ASP A 104 20.18 -3.45 26.83
C ASP A 104 20.77 -3.29 28.26
N TYR A 105 20.11 -2.56 29.18
CA TYR A 105 20.66 -2.30 30.53
C TYR A 105 19.80 -2.85 31.68
N GLY A 106 19.36 -4.12 31.59
CA GLY A 106 18.39 -4.68 32.54
C GLY A 106 18.68 -6.02 33.20
N GLY A 107 19.83 -6.69 32.97
CA GLY A 107 19.87 -8.13 33.24
C GLY A 107 21.18 -8.81 33.60
N TYR A 108 22.00 -8.28 34.53
CA TYR A 108 22.98 -9.10 35.26
C TYR A 108 23.25 -8.56 36.68
N TYR A 109 22.49 -9.06 37.66
CA TYR A 109 22.92 -9.24 39.05
C TYR A 109 22.26 -10.48 39.63
#